data_AF-A0A963MHE3-F1
#
_entry.id   AF-A0A963MHE3-F1
#
_cell.length_a   1.000
_cell.length_b   1.000
_cell.length_c   1.000
_cell.angle_alpha   90.00
_cell.angle_beta   90.00
_cell.angle_gamma   90.00
#
_symmetry.space_group_name_H-M   'P 1'
#
loop_
_entity.id
_entity.type
_entity.pdbx_description
1 polymer ?
#
loop_
_entity_poly.entity_id
_entity_poly.type
_entity_poly.pdbx_seq_one_letter_code
_entity_poly.pdbx_strand_id
1 'polypeptide(L)'
;DCVLRIESIESLVAAQVWGAQAQHLEGLSKPVYWFAFDEQSNAWTAIGQHSGERYHWFCAAMQLVDRRGPINDADFSRFVEGVQRTADHFMAIPTAPLARTEALGRAEELDRFCASVDVQIGVNLVSRSTPFAGTKLRGLVEALGMRLRADGLFHAEDDIGNSLFVLGNLEPTLFTPEGMRELSTQGLTLIVDVPRVASGGPVFDQMMQVANKLADALDAELVDDNRSAFGADAARMIRKQIDHFQRQMQDYGLPAGSALAMRLFTA
;
A
#
# COMPACT_ATOMS: atom_id res chain seq x y z
N ASP A 1 1.44 11.90 9.47
CA ASP A 1 2.64 11.49 10.23
C ASP A 1 2.75 12.26 11.53
N CYS A 2 3.28 11.63 12.58
CA CYS A 2 3.77 12.31 13.77
C CYS A 2 5.21 12.77 13.50
N VAL A 3 5.46 14.07 13.55
CA VAL A 3 6.72 14.67 13.08
C VAL A 3 7.45 15.36 14.23
N LEU A 4 8.75 15.09 14.35
CA LEU A 4 9.66 15.77 15.27
C LEU A 4 10.85 16.32 14.48
N ARG A 5 11.11 17.61 14.63
CA ARG A 5 12.30 18.25 14.05
C ARG A 5 13.42 18.25 15.07
N ILE A 6 14.65 18.14 14.61
CA ILE A 6 15.86 18.22 15.41
C ILE A 6 16.74 19.30 14.81
N GLU A 7 17.25 20.18 15.68
CA GLU A 7 18.19 21.23 15.32
C GLU A 7 19.53 20.99 16.03
N SER A 8 20.63 21.04 15.28
CA SER A 8 21.98 20.92 15.80
C SER A 8 22.80 22.18 15.52
N ILE A 9 23.57 22.62 16.52
CA ILE A 9 24.45 23.79 16.40
C ILE A 9 25.57 23.50 15.39
N GLU A 10 26.20 22.34 15.49
CA GLU A 10 27.17 21.86 14.50
C GLU A 10 26.47 21.04 13.42
N SER A 11 27.00 21.08 12.19
CA SER A 11 26.47 20.23 11.12
C SER A 11 26.82 18.78 11.40
N LEU A 12 25.85 17.87 11.24
CA LEU A 12 26.01 16.44 11.50
C LEU A 12 25.95 15.64 10.20
N VAL A 13 26.71 14.54 10.11
CA VAL A 13 26.65 13.64 8.94
C VAL A 13 25.32 12.88 8.97
N ALA A 14 24.53 12.98 7.90
CA ALA A 14 23.19 12.39 7.85
C ALA A 14 23.18 10.87 8.12
N ALA A 15 24.11 10.13 7.53
CA ALA A 15 24.24 8.68 7.74
C ALA A 15 24.53 8.31 9.21
N GLN A 16 25.23 9.16 9.97
CA GLN A 16 25.50 8.91 11.39
C GLN A 16 24.23 9.08 12.23
N VAL A 17 23.46 10.15 11.97
CA VAL A 17 22.16 10.38 12.63
C VAL A 17 21.19 9.24 12.32
N TRP A 18 21.11 8.84 11.04
CA TRP A 18 20.26 7.73 10.58
C TRP A 18 20.70 6.37 11.14
N GLY A 19 22.00 6.16 11.36
CA GLY A 19 22.51 4.93 11.98
C GLY A 19 22.18 4.85 13.47
N ALA A 20 22.34 5.95 14.20
CA ALA A 20 22.12 6.00 15.65
C ALA A 20 20.64 5.79 16.04
N GLN A 21 19.71 6.35 15.28
CA GLN A 21 18.27 6.23 15.58
C GLN A 21 17.76 4.79 15.62
N ALA A 22 18.37 3.88 14.85
CA ALA A 22 17.89 2.50 14.72
C ALA A 22 17.87 1.77 16.06
N GLN A 23 18.88 2.00 16.91
CA GLN A 23 18.93 1.43 18.26
C GLN A 23 17.81 1.97 19.17
N HIS A 24 17.33 3.17 18.91
CA HIS A 24 16.38 3.88 19.77
C HIS A 24 14.93 3.73 19.31
N LEU A 25 14.70 3.43 18.04
CA LEU A 25 13.37 3.33 17.41
C LEU A 25 12.96 1.89 17.07
N GLU A 26 13.77 0.89 17.46
CA GLU A 26 13.44 -0.52 17.28
C GLU A 26 12.13 -0.90 18.00
N GLY A 27 11.30 -1.71 17.33
CA GLY A 27 10.07 -2.27 17.91
C GLY A 27 8.81 -1.40 17.76
N LEU A 28 8.88 -0.30 17.00
CA LEU A 28 7.69 0.45 16.57
C LEU A 28 6.85 -0.37 15.60
N SER A 29 5.52 -0.26 15.70
CA SER A 29 4.60 -0.94 14.79
C SER A 29 4.51 -0.30 13.40
N LYS A 30 4.92 0.98 13.28
CA LYS A 30 4.86 1.78 12.05
C LYS A 30 6.24 2.23 11.60
N PRO A 31 6.45 2.43 10.29
CA PRO A 31 7.72 2.93 9.78
C PRO A 31 7.97 4.38 10.24
N VAL A 32 9.25 4.68 10.49
CA VAL A 32 9.76 6.03 10.72
C VAL A 32 10.66 6.41 9.55
N TYR A 33 10.34 7.53 8.93
CA TYR A 33 11.14 8.12 7.85
C TYR A 33 11.95 9.28 8.39
N TRP A 34 13.19 9.39 7.94
CA TRP A 34 14.11 10.45 8.35
C TRP A 34 14.46 11.33 7.16
N PHE A 35 14.50 12.62 7.42
CA PHE A 35 14.83 13.64 6.44
C PHE A 35 15.84 14.62 7.01
N ALA A 36 16.62 15.25 6.13
CA ALA A 36 17.44 16.40 6.44
C ALA A 36 17.05 17.58 5.55
N PHE A 37 17.17 18.80 6.06
CA PHE A 37 16.88 20.00 5.29
C PHE A 37 18.12 20.44 4.53
N ASP A 38 18.07 20.37 3.20
CA ASP A 38 19.09 20.90 2.32
C ASP A 38 18.82 22.38 2.02
N GLU A 39 19.69 23.26 2.52
CA GLU A 39 19.59 24.69 2.29
C GLU A 39 19.80 25.08 0.82
N GLN A 40 20.53 24.28 0.04
CA GLN A 40 20.81 24.60 -1.37
C GLN A 40 19.56 24.42 -2.24
N SER A 41 18.87 23.30 -2.06
CA SER A 41 17.60 23.04 -2.73
C SER A 41 16.38 23.61 -2.01
N ASN A 42 16.57 24.17 -0.80
CA ASN A 42 15.52 24.68 0.08
C ASN A 42 14.41 23.63 0.30
N ALA A 43 14.82 22.37 0.51
CA ALA A 43 13.91 21.22 0.55
C ALA A 43 14.34 20.18 1.59
N TRP A 44 13.37 19.43 2.10
CA TRP A 44 13.63 18.24 2.90
C TRP A 44 13.95 17.06 1.99
N THR A 45 15.09 16.41 2.19
CA THR A 45 15.52 15.24 1.44
C THR A 45 15.54 14.02 2.36
N ALA A 46 15.10 12.87 1.83
CA ALA A 46 15.13 11.63 2.60
C ALA A 46 16.59 11.21 2.83
N ILE A 47 16.90 10.78 4.06
CA ILE A 47 18.25 10.32 4.42
C ILE A 47 18.27 8.83 4.74
N GLY A 48 19.43 8.21 4.54
CA GLY A 48 19.67 6.79 4.79
C GLY A 48 21.12 6.47 5.10
N GLN A 49 21.46 5.18 5.13
CA GLN A 49 22.80 4.68 5.45
C GLN A 49 23.92 5.26 4.56
N HIS A 50 23.59 5.74 3.36
CA HIS A 50 24.55 6.25 2.38
C HIS A 50 24.55 7.79 2.25
N SER A 51 23.78 8.51 3.05
CA SER A 51 23.73 9.99 3.01
C SER A 51 24.97 10.59 3.69
N GLY A 52 26.01 10.89 2.90
CA GLY A 52 27.30 11.38 3.39
C GLY A 52 27.36 12.88 3.68
N GLU A 53 26.33 13.63 3.27
CA GLU A 53 26.26 15.08 3.44
C GLU A 53 26.01 15.47 4.90
N ARG A 54 26.29 16.74 5.21
CA ARG A 54 26.13 17.31 6.55
C ARG A 54 25.00 18.32 6.59
N TYR A 55 24.19 18.28 7.65
CA TYR A 55 23.05 19.16 7.82
C TYR A 55 22.91 19.65 9.26
N HIS A 56 22.19 20.76 9.43
CA HIS A 56 21.85 21.34 10.74
C HIS A 56 20.43 20.99 11.20
N TRP A 57 19.50 20.72 10.26
CA TRP A 57 18.12 20.37 10.58
C TRP A 57 17.76 19.00 10.07
N PHE A 58 17.19 18.20 10.97
CA PHE A 58 16.70 16.86 10.72
C PHE A 58 15.23 16.75 11.10
N CYS A 59 14.56 15.74 10.56
CA CYS A 59 13.14 15.50 10.80
C CYS A 59 12.89 13.99 10.83
N ALA A 60 12.31 13.51 11.92
CA ALA A 60 11.80 12.15 12.04
C ALA A 60 10.27 12.20 11.88
N ALA A 61 9.73 11.36 11.00
CA ALA A 61 8.30 11.29 10.70
C ALA A 61 7.80 9.85 10.84
N MET A 62 7.05 9.58 11.91
CA MET A 62 6.39 8.28 12.11
C MET A 62 5.04 8.26 11.42
N GLN A 63 4.79 7.22 10.64
CA GLN A 63 3.47 7.01 10.04
C GLN A 63 2.42 6.76 11.13
N LEU A 64 1.26 7.42 11.03
CA LEU A 64 0.21 7.31 12.06
C LEU A 64 -0.69 6.10 11.86
N VAL A 65 -0.96 5.73 10.61
CA VAL A 65 -1.97 4.74 10.23
C VAL A 65 -1.43 3.94 9.04
N ASP A 66 -1.70 2.65 9.04
CA ASP A 66 -1.73 1.82 7.83
C ASP A 66 -2.98 0.93 7.90
N ARG A 67 -3.12 -0.03 7.00
CA ARG A 67 -4.30 -0.90 6.94
C ARG A 67 -4.46 -1.83 8.15
N ARG A 68 -3.44 -1.96 8.99
CA ARG A 68 -3.45 -2.75 10.24
C ARG A 68 -3.95 -1.93 11.43
N GLY A 69 -4.18 -0.63 11.25
CA GLY A 69 -4.73 0.28 12.25
C GLY A 69 -3.81 1.46 12.59
N PRO A 70 -4.22 2.30 13.56
CA PRO A 70 -3.45 3.45 14.00
C PRO A 70 -2.30 3.06 14.93
N ILE A 71 -1.36 3.98 15.15
CA ILE A 71 -0.39 3.90 16.26
C ILE A 71 -1.11 3.84 17.61
N ASN A 72 -0.48 3.19 18.58
CA ASN A 72 -0.95 3.19 19.97
C ASN A 72 -0.06 4.06 20.88
N ASP A 73 -0.38 4.08 22.18
CA ASP A 73 0.38 4.80 23.21
C ASP A 73 1.86 4.40 23.28
N ALA A 74 2.14 3.10 23.20
CA ALA A 74 3.50 2.58 23.31
C ALA A 74 4.33 2.98 22.09
N ASP A 75 3.73 2.97 20.89
CA ASP A 75 4.36 3.48 19.67
C ASP A 75 4.68 4.98 19.79
N PHE A 76 3.71 5.78 20.23
CA PHE A 76 3.89 7.22 20.41
C PHE A 76 5.02 7.54 21.40
N SER A 77 4.97 6.93 22.60
CA SER A 77 5.96 7.17 23.65
C SER A 77 7.36 6.72 23.21
N ARG A 78 7.48 5.53 22.60
CA ARG A 78 8.75 5.02 22.07
C ARG A 78 9.32 5.92 20.98
N PHE A 79 8.48 6.43 20.09
CA PHE A 79 8.92 7.35 19.04
C PHE A 79 9.48 8.65 19.62
N VAL A 80 8.73 9.31 20.51
CA VAL A 80 9.16 10.58 21.13
C VAL A 80 10.45 10.39 21.93
N GLU A 81 10.51 9.37 22.79
CA GLU A 81 11.71 9.08 23.58
C GLU A 81 12.91 8.68 22.72
N GLY A 82 12.68 7.88 21.67
CA GLY A 82 13.75 7.43 20.79
C GLY A 82 14.36 8.57 19.96
N VAL A 83 13.52 9.49 19.48
CA VAL A 83 13.99 10.71 18.81
C VAL A 83 14.75 11.61 19.78
N GLN A 84 14.27 11.76 21.02
CA GLN A 84 14.98 12.51 22.06
C GLN A 84 16.37 11.91 22.33
N ARG A 85 16.47 10.59 22.56
CA ARG A 85 17.75 9.91 22.79
C ARG A 85 18.71 10.04 21.60
N THR A 86 18.17 10.00 20.38
CA THR A 86 18.96 10.24 19.17
C THR A 86 19.52 11.66 19.17
N ALA A 87 18.70 12.66 19.48
CA ALA A 87 19.13 14.05 19.55
C ALA A 87 20.19 14.27 20.66
N ASP A 88 19.97 13.71 21.84
CA ASP A 88 20.90 13.77 22.98
C ASP A 88 22.28 13.20 22.62
N HIS A 89 22.33 12.10 21.85
CA HIS A 89 23.59 11.49 21.39
C HIS A 89 24.46 12.47 20.57
N PHE A 90 23.85 13.39 19.84
CA PHE A 90 24.54 14.39 19.02
C PHE A 90 24.54 15.80 19.64
N MET A 91 24.14 15.94 20.92
CA MET A 91 23.97 17.24 21.57
C MET A 91 23.03 18.18 20.78
N ALA A 92 22.05 17.61 20.09
CA ALA A 92 21.05 18.31 19.30
C ALA A 92 19.75 18.48 20.10
N ILE A 93 18.87 19.37 19.65
CA ILE A 93 17.64 19.72 20.37
C ILE A 93 16.42 19.36 19.50
N PRO A 94 15.56 18.44 19.94
CA PRO A 94 14.30 18.18 19.25
C PRO A 94 13.25 19.24 19.60
N THR A 95 12.35 19.52 18.66
CA THR A 95 11.15 20.31 18.92
C THR A 95 10.22 19.60 19.89
N ALA A 96 9.44 20.37 20.65
CA ALA A 96 8.41 19.80 21.52
C ALA A 96 7.46 18.89 20.71
N PRO A 97 7.17 17.67 21.20
CA PRO A 97 6.24 16.76 20.54
C PRO A 97 4.82 17.31 20.60
N LEU A 98 3.97 16.85 19.66
CA LEU A 98 2.52 17.01 19.79
C LEU A 98 2.05 16.44 21.13
N ALA A 99 0.99 17.01 21.69
CA ALA A 99 0.38 16.44 22.87
C ALA A 99 -0.08 15.01 22.54
N ARG A 100 0.21 14.06 23.43
CA ARG A 100 -0.15 12.63 23.26
C ARG A 100 -1.61 12.45 22.80
N THR A 101 -2.55 13.11 23.49
CA THR A 101 -3.98 13.04 23.17
C THR A 101 -4.30 13.55 21.76
N GLU A 102 -3.60 14.58 21.29
CA GLU A 102 -3.75 15.11 19.94
C GLU A 102 -3.20 14.15 18.89
N ALA A 103 -2.00 13.59 19.12
CA ALA A 103 -1.38 12.66 18.18
C ALA A 103 -2.20 11.37 18.01
N LEU A 104 -2.65 10.78 19.11
CA LEU A 104 -3.49 9.57 19.07
C LEU A 104 -4.87 9.87 18.49
N GLY A 105 -5.48 11.01 18.85
CA GLY A 105 -6.77 11.43 18.28
C GLY A 105 -6.72 11.60 16.76
N ARG A 106 -5.64 12.21 16.24
CA ARG A 106 -5.41 12.31 14.78
C ARG A 106 -5.22 10.94 14.12
N ALA A 107 -4.53 10.01 14.78
CA ALA A 107 -4.35 8.66 14.26
C ALA A 107 -5.70 7.92 14.17
N GLU A 108 -6.52 8.00 15.22
CA GLU A 108 -7.86 7.40 15.24
C GLU A 108 -8.82 8.01 14.22
N GLU A 109 -8.79 9.34 14.03
CA GLU A 109 -9.60 10.04 13.03
C GLU A 109 -9.22 9.59 11.62
N LEU A 110 -7.93 9.57 11.31
CA LEU A 110 -7.42 9.14 10.02
C LEU A 110 -7.72 7.65 9.76
N ASP A 111 -7.55 6.79 10.76
CA ASP A 111 -7.87 5.37 10.68
C ASP A 111 -9.36 5.15 10.37
N ARG A 112 -10.25 5.86 11.05
CA ARG A 112 -11.70 5.80 10.79
C ARG A 112 -12.03 6.22 9.37
N PHE A 113 -11.38 7.25 8.85
CA PHE A 113 -11.54 7.65 7.46
C PHE A 113 -11.06 6.55 6.51
N CYS A 114 -9.85 6.04 6.70
CA CYS A 114 -9.29 4.94 5.90
C CYS A 114 -10.22 3.74 5.89
N ALA A 115 -10.72 3.29 7.05
CA ALA A 115 -11.67 2.19 7.15
C ALA A 115 -12.98 2.45 6.39
N SER A 116 -13.42 3.72 6.27
CA SER A 116 -14.66 4.07 5.56
C SER A 116 -14.56 3.99 4.03
N VAL A 117 -13.33 4.05 3.50
CA VAL A 117 -13.05 3.99 2.05
C VAL A 117 -12.20 2.78 1.67
N ASP A 118 -11.86 1.90 2.62
CA ASP A 118 -11.09 0.68 2.39
C ASP A 118 -11.94 -0.39 1.69
N VAL A 119 -12.05 -0.25 0.36
CA VAL A 119 -12.87 -1.11 -0.47
C VAL A 119 -12.02 -1.82 -1.51
N GLN A 120 -12.15 -3.13 -1.55
CA GLN A 120 -11.66 -3.97 -2.63
C GLN A 120 -12.83 -4.53 -3.42
N ILE A 121 -12.72 -4.51 -4.74
CA ILE A 121 -13.73 -5.03 -5.64
C ILE A 121 -13.20 -6.31 -6.25
N GLY A 122 -13.85 -7.43 -5.93
CA GLY A 122 -13.54 -8.76 -6.43
C GLY A 122 -14.48 -9.21 -7.54
N VAL A 123 -13.97 -9.97 -8.50
CA VAL A 123 -14.77 -10.71 -9.49
C VAL A 123 -14.19 -12.11 -9.64
N ASN A 124 -15.07 -13.12 -9.60
CA ASN A 124 -14.66 -14.51 -9.61
C ASN A 124 -14.88 -15.14 -10.99
N LEU A 125 -13.94 -16.00 -11.40
CA LEU A 125 -14.11 -16.90 -12.54
C LEU A 125 -14.20 -18.32 -12.01
N VAL A 126 -15.27 -19.04 -12.34
CA VAL A 126 -15.48 -20.41 -11.87
C VAL A 126 -15.62 -21.34 -13.07
N SER A 127 -14.95 -22.49 -13.04
CA SER A 127 -15.04 -23.47 -14.13
C SER A 127 -16.48 -23.98 -14.31
N ARG A 128 -16.91 -24.12 -15.57
CA ARG A 128 -18.20 -24.75 -15.91
C ARG A 128 -18.16 -26.27 -15.83
N SER A 129 -17.00 -26.87 -16.04
CA SER A 129 -16.88 -28.31 -16.25
C SER A 129 -15.62 -28.89 -15.63
N THR A 130 -14.45 -28.54 -16.17
CA THR A 130 -13.15 -29.09 -15.74
C THR A 130 -12.28 -28.04 -15.07
N PRO A 131 -11.62 -28.35 -13.94
CA PRO A 131 -10.72 -27.39 -13.30
C PRO A 131 -9.61 -26.91 -14.23
N PHE A 132 -9.17 -25.68 -14.01
CA PHE A 132 -8.15 -25.02 -14.81
C PHE A 132 -6.78 -25.61 -14.50
N ALA A 133 -6.11 -26.14 -15.52
CA ALA A 133 -4.71 -26.54 -15.41
C ALA A 133 -3.80 -25.30 -15.26
N GLY A 134 -2.94 -25.30 -14.24
CA GLY A 134 -2.08 -24.17 -13.93
C GLY A 134 -1.15 -23.76 -15.08
N THR A 135 -0.61 -24.72 -15.84
CA THR A 135 0.24 -24.42 -17.01
C THR A 135 -0.51 -23.62 -18.08
N LYS A 136 -1.77 -23.99 -18.36
CA LYS A 136 -2.64 -23.25 -19.29
C LYS A 136 -2.98 -21.87 -18.73
N LEU A 137 -3.36 -21.79 -17.46
CA LEU A 137 -3.67 -20.54 -16.78
C LEU A 137 -2.51 -19.55 -16.84
N ARG A 138 -1.30 -19.97 -16.47
CA ARG A 138 -0.10 -19.15 -16.51
C ARG A 138 0.15 -18.59 -17.90
N GLY A 139 0.11 -19.43 -18.93
CA GLY A 139 0.32 -19.01 -20.30
C GLY A 139 -0.69 -17.96 -20.78
N LEU A 140 -1.97 -18.11 -20.42
CA LEU A 140 -3.02 -17.14 -20.74
C LEU A 140 -2.82 -15.80 -20.01
N VAL A 141 -2.55 -15.86 -18.70
CA VAL A 141 -2.43 -14.66 -17.85
C VAL A 141 -1.16 -13.86 -18.22
N GLU A 142 -0.03 -14.53 -18.48
CA GLU A 142 1.19 -13.88 -18.97
C GLU A 142 1.00 -13.28 -20.37
N ALA A 143 0.26 -13.96 -21.27
CA ALA A 143 -0.07 -13.42 -22.60
C ALA A 143 -0.97 -12.17 -22.53
N LEU A 144 -1.74 -11.99 -21.45
CA LEU A 144 -2.50 -10.79 -21.17
C LEU A 144 -1.67 -9.69 -20.48
N GLY A 145 -0.36 -9.91 -20.29
CA GLY A 145 0.58 -8.94 -19.76
C GLY A 145 0.71 -8.92 -18.24
N MET A 146 0.05 -9.84 -17.53
CA MET A 146 0.14 -9.92 -16.07
C MET A 146 1.38 -10.72 -15.64
N ARG A 147 1.95 -10.38 -14.48
CA ARG A 147 3.19 -10.98 -13.97
C ARG A 147 3.01 -11.57 -12.58
N LEU A 148 3.48 -12.80 -12.38
CA LEU A 148 3.49 -13.44 -11.07
C LEU A 148 4.51 -12.73 -10.16
N ARG A 149 4.06 -12.29 -8.98
CA ARG A 149 4.92 -11.70 -7.94
C ARG A 149 5.16 -12.68 -6.79
N ALA A 150 6.08 -12.29 -5.90
CA ALA A 150 6.50 -13.09 -4.74
C ALA A 150 5.40 -13.29 -3.68
N ASP A 151 4.34 -12.48 -3.71
CA ASP A 151 3.14 -12.65 -2.88
C ASP A 151 2.20 -13.76 -3.40
N GLY A 152 2.53 -14.39 -4.52
CA GLY A 152 1.79 -15.50 -5.10
C GLY A 152 0.57 -15.09 -5.90
N LEU A 153 0.49 -13.83 -6.32
CA LEU A 153 -0.56 -13.28 -7.17
C LEU A 153 0.01 -12.88 -8.53
N PHE A 154 -0.83 -12.91 -9.57
CA PHE A 154 -0.50 -12.26 -10.84
C PHE A 154 -0.94 -10.80 -10.80
N HIS A 155 -0.06 -9.87 -11.14
CA HIS A 155 -0.33 -8.44 -11.13
C HIS A 155 -0.48 -7.93 -12.56
N ALA A 156 -1.55 -7.20 -12.83
CA ALA A 156 -1.59 -6.26 -13.94
C ALA A 156 -0.90 -4.97 -13.48
N GLU A 157 0.14 -4.54 -14.20
CA GLU A 157 0.98 -3.43 -13.79
C GLU A 157 0.83 -2.24 -14.75
N ASP A 158 1.02 -1.02 -14.23
CA ASP A 158 1.25 0.17 -15.06
C ASP A 158 2.71 0.23 -15.58
N ASP A 159 3.02 1.25 -16.38
CA ASP A 159 4.34 1.42 -17.01
C ASP A 159 5.49 1.62 -16.00
N ILE A 160 5.18 1.98 -14.75
CA ILE A 160 6.16 2.20 -13.67
C ILE A 160 6.15 1.05 -12.64
N GLY A 161 5.39 -0.01 -12.88
CA GLY A 161 5.36 -1.22 -12.07
C GLY A 161 4.42 -1.17 -10.86
N ASN A 162 3.48 -0.23 -10.77
CA ASN A 162 2.43 -0.30 -9.75
C ASN A 162 1.36 -1.30 -10.14
N SER A 163 0.86 -2.08 -9.17
CA SER A 163 -0.24 -3.01 -9.41
C SER A 163 -1.55 -2.26 -9.59
N LEU A 164 -2.23 -2.50 -10.71
CA LEU A 164 -3.57 -2.00 -11.01
C LEU A 164 -4.65 -2.93 -10.44
N PHE A 165 -4.50 -4.24 -10.66
CA PHE A 165 -5.34 -5.27 -10.08
C PHE A 165 -4.56 -6.59 -10.05
N VAL A 166 -5.04 -7.53 -9.25
CA VAL A 166 -4.40 -8.84 -9.06
C VAL A 166 -5.33 -9.97 -9.46
N LEU A 167 -4.74 -11.07 -9.92
CA LEU A 167 -5.42 -12.35 -10.11
C LEU A 167 -4.82 -13.37 -9.15
N GLY A 168 -5.66 -13.91 -8.28
CA GLY A 168 -5.34 -14.95 -7.32
C GLY A 168 -6.11 -16.24 -7.58
N ASN A 169 -5.71 -17.30 -6.90
CA ASN A 169 -6.49 -18.51 -6.81
C ASN A 169 -7.73 -18.25 -5.94
N LEU A 170 -8.89 -18.78 -6.33
CA LEU A 170 -10.07 -18.75 -5.45
C LEU A 170 -9.89 -19.66 -4.23
N GLU A 171 -9.07 -20.71 -4.39
CA GLU A 171 -8.66 -21.63 -3.34
C GLU A 171 -7.46 -21.07 -2.54
N PRO A 172 -7.21 -21.51 -1.30
CA PRO A 172 -6.17 -20.91 -0.43
C PRO A 172 -4.72 -21.14 -0.90
N THR A 173 -4.51 -21.86 -1.99
CA THR A 173 -3.17 -22.16 -2.52
C THR A 173 -2.68 -20.98 -3.36
N LEU A 174 -1.59 -20.35 -2.91
CA LEU A 174 -0.87 -19.31 -3.65
C LEU A 174 -0.18 -19.87 -4.90
N PHE A 175 -0.02 -19.02 -5.92
CA PHE A 175 0.72 -19.40 -7.12
C PHE A 175 2.23 -19.31 -6.88
N THR A 176 2.97 -20.31 -7.34
CA THR A 176 4.43 -20.28 -7.43
C THR A 176 4.86 -20.76 -8.81
N PRO A 177 6.00 -20.27 -9.36
CA PRO A 177 6.45 -20.67 -10.69
C PRO A 177 6.50 -22.20 -10.89
N GLU A 178 6.92 -22.93 -9.86
CA GLU A 178 6.98 -24.39 -9.80
C GLU A 178 5.59 -25.02 -9.60
N GLY A 179 4.81 -24.50 -8.64
CA GLY A 179 3.48 -25.01 -8.29
C GLY A 179 2.48 -24.94 -9.43
N MET A 180 2.64 -23.97 -10.35
CA MET A 180 1.79 -23.85 -11.54
C MET A 180 1.81 -25.10 -12.45
N ARG A 181 2.84 -25.95 -12.38
CA ARG A 181 2.91 -27.17 -13.20
C ARG A 181 1.93 -28.25 -12.77
N GLU A 182 1.66 -28.32 -11.47
CA GLU A 182 0.82 -29.36 -10.85
C GLU A 182 -0.54 -28.81 -10.40
N LEU A 183 -0.69 -27.49 -10.37
CA LEU A 183 -1.92 -26.81 -9.99
C LEU A 183 -3.09 -27.23 -10.89
N SER A 184 -4.20 -27.53 -10.24
CA SER A 184 -5.53 -27.67 -10.81
C SER A 184 -6.50 -26.94 -9.89
N THR A 185 -7.20 -25.91 -10.37
CA THR A 185 -8.10 -25.07 -9.54
C THR A 185 -9.47 -24.92 -10.18
N GLN A 186 -10.52 -24.84 -9.36
CA GLN A 186 -11.89 -24.63 -9.82
C GLN A 186 -12.22 -23.16 -10.07
N GLY A 187 -11.40 -22.22 -9.60
CA GLY A 187 -11.70 -20.81 -9.76
C GLY A 187 -10.57 -19.84 -9.50
N LEU A 188 -10.78 -18.61 -9.94
CA LEU A 188 -9.84 -17.51 -9.87
C LEU A 188 -10.56 -16.27 -9.37
N THR A 189 -9.83 -15.38 -8.71
CA THR A 189 -10.37 -14.10 -8.24
C THR A 189 -9.54 -12.97 -8.80
N LEU A 190 -10.18 -12.02 -9.47
CA LEU A 190 -9.60 -10.74 -9.85
C LEU A 190 -10.00 -9.68 -8.81
N ILE A 191 -9.04 -8.91 -8.31
CA ILE A 191 -9.28 -7.90 -7.26
C ILE A 191 -8.63 -6.58 -7.66
N VAL A 192 -9.40 -5.50 -7.61
CA VAL A 192 -8.89 -4.12 -7.63
C VAL A 192 -8.99 -3.51 -6.23
N ASP A 193 -7.89 -2.91 -5.78
CA ASP A 193 -7.80 -2.20 -4.49
C ASP A 193 -8.06 -0.71 -4.73
N VAL A 194 -9.28 -0.27 -4.47
CA VAL A 194 -9.81 1.03 -4.93
C VAL A 194 -8.99 2.22 -4.41
N PRO A 195 -8.60 2.28 -3.12
CA PRO A 195 -7.76 3.35 -2.61
C PRO A 195 -6.36 3.43 -3.23
N ARG A 196 -5.85 2.31 -3.75
CA ARG A 196 -4.47 2.19 -4.23
C ARG A 196 -4.31 2.45 -5.72
N VAL A 197 -5.39 2.74 -6.44
CA VAL A 197 -5.37 3.01 -7.89
C VAL A 197 -5.93 4.39 -8.21
N ALA A 198 -5.25 5.18 -9.04
CA ALA A 198 -5.67 6.55 -9.32
C ALA A 198 -6.90 6.65 -10.24
N SER A 199 -7.03 5.74 -11.22
CA SER A 199 -8.12 5.73 -12.20
C SER A 199 -8.99 4.49 -12.02
N GLY A 200 -9.72 4.39 -10.90
CA GLY A 200 -10.39 3.16 -10.50
C GLY A 200 -11.40 2.64 -11.53
N GLY A 201 -12.22 3.52 -12.12
CA GLY A 201 -13.19 3.14 -13.17
C GLY A 201 -12.53 2.53 -14.41
N PRO A 202 -11.57 3.20 -15.06
CA PRO A 202 -10.81 2.62 -16.17
C PRO A 202 -10.03 1.34 -15.82
N VAL A 203 -9.43 1.27 -14.63
CA VAL A 203 -8.74 0.06 -14.15
C VAL A 203 -9.70 -1.11 -14.01
N PHE A 204 -10.90 -0.86 -13.47
CA PHE A 204 -11.96 -1.86 -13.38
C PHE A 204 -12.40 -2.34 -14.77
N ASP A 205 -12.49 -1.46 -15.76
CA ASP A 205 -12.81 -1.88 -17.14
C ASP A 205 -11.74 -2.78 -17.75
N GLN A 206 -10.48 -2.45 -17.53
CA GLN A 206 -9.37 -3.29 -17.95
C GLN A 206 -9.42 -4.66 -17.27
N MET A 207 -9.71 -4.69 -15.97
CA MET A 207 -9.90 -5.93 -15.20
C MET A 207 -11.04 -6.77 -15.80
N MET A 208 -12.17 -6.16 -16.14
CA MET A 208 -13.30 -6.83 -16.77
C MET A 208 -12.98 -7.36 -18.17
N GLN A 209 -12.18 -6.65 -18.97
CA GLN A 209 -11.73 -7.14 -20.27
C GLN A 209 -10.83 -8.38 -20.12
N VAL A 210 -9.93 -8.38 -19.14
CA VAL A 210 -9.11 -9.55 -18.81
C VAL A 210 -9.99 -10.71 -18.34
N ALA A 211 -10.94 -10.44 -17.45
CA ALA A 211 -11.86 -11.45 -16.93
C ALA A 211 -12.66 -12.14 -18.05
N ASN A 212 -13.22 -11.38 -18.98
CA ASN A 212 -13.97 -11.93 -20.12
C ASN A 212 -13.08 -12.79 -21.03
N LYS A 213 -11.87 -12.33 -21.36
CA LYS A 213 -10.92 -13.10 -22.17
C LYS A 213 -10.52 -14.42 -21.50
N LEU A 214 -10.30 -14.40 -20.20
CA LEU A 214 -10.00 -15.60 -19.43
C LEU A 214 -11.21 -16.54 -19.36
N ALA A 215 -12.42 -16.00 -19.17
CA ALA A 215 -13.64 -16.79 -19.14
C ALA A 215 -13.86 -17.56 -20.46
N ASP A 216 -13.68 -16.89 -21.59
CA ASP A 216 -13.79 -17.52 -22.91
C ASP A 216 -12.71 -18.59 -23.12
N ALA A 217 -11.46 -18.31 -22.73
CA ALA A 217 -10.34 -19.22 -22.95
C ALA A 217 -10.33 -20.45 -22.00
N LEU A 218 -10.94 -20.31 -20.82
CA LEU A 218 -10.97 -21.33 -19.77
C LEU A 218 -12.30 -22.07 -19.66
N ASP A 219 -13.31 -21.73 -20.47
CA ASP A 219 -14.69 -22.23 -20.31
C ASP A 219 -15.21 -21.97 -18.89
N ALA A 220 -15.06 -20.72 -18.44
CA ALA A 220 -15.45 -20.28 -17.11
C ALA A 220 -16.71 -19.42 -17.13
N GLU A 221 -17.36 -19.32 -15.99
CA GLU A 221 -18.42 -18.36 -15.72
C GLU A 221 -17.91 -17.24 -14.83
N LEU A 222 -18.25 -16.00 -15.22
CA LEU A 222 -17.96 -14.82 -14.44
C LEU A 222 -19.06 -14.61 -13.40
N VAL A 223 -18.70 -14.66 -12.13
CA VAL A 223 -19.66 -14.58 -11.02
C VAL A 223 -19.24 -13.54 -9.98
N ASP A 224 -20.22 -12.95 -9.32
CA ASP A 224 -19.99 -12.14 -8.12
C ASP A 224 -19.80 -13.02 -6.86
N ASP A 225 -19.64 -12.39 -5.70
CA ASP A 225 -19.50 -13.07 -4.41
C ASP A 225 -20.73 -13.92 -4.04
N ASN A 226 -21.90 -13.59 -4.57
CA ASN A 226 -23.15 -14.33 -4.40
C ASN A 226 -23.35 -15.41 -5.47
N ARG A 227 -22.33 -15.70 -6.29
CA ARG A 227 -22.36 -16.63 -7.43
C ARG A 227 -23.41 -16.27 -8.50
N SER A 228 -23.84 -15.02 -8.54
CA SER A 228 -24.74 -14.53 -9.58
C SER A 228 -23.94 -14.15 -10.82
N ALA A 229 -24.48 -14.47 -12.00
CA ALA A 229 -23.83 -14.15 -13.26
C ALA A 229 -23.55 -12.65 -13.36
N PHE A 230 -22.30 -12.30 -13.63
CA PHE A 230 -21.86 -10.92 -13.63
C PHE A 230 -22.30 -10.20 -14.92
N GLY A 231 -23.35 -9.38 -14.82
CA GLY A 231 -23.95 -8.67 -15.96
C GLY A 231 -23.47 -7.22 -16.14
N ALA A 232 -23.78 -6.63 -17.29
CA ALA A 232 -23.44 -5.24 -17.62
C ALA A 232 -23.98 -4.21 -16.60
N ASP A 233 -25.10 -4.52 -15.96
CA ASP A 233 -25.74 -3.65 -14.95
C ASP A 233 -24.95 -3.64 -13.63
N ALA A 234 -24.46 -4.81 -13.20
CA ALA A 234 -23.59 -4.95 -12.04
C ALA A 234 -22.27 -4.19 -12.26
N ALA A 235 -21.66 -4.33 -13.44
CA ALA A 235 -20.47 -3.59 -13.83
C ALA A 235 -20.66 -2.07 -13.73
N ARG A 236 -21.81 -1.55 -14.19
CA ARG A 236 -22.13 -0.11 -14.08
C ARG A 236 -22.32 0.34 -12.64
N MET A 237 -22.92 -0.50 -11.79
CA MET A 237 -23.09 -0.19 -10.36
C MET A 237 -21.74 -0.12 -9.65
N ILE A 238 -20.88 -1.12 -9.86
CA ILE A 238 -19.55 -1.18 -9.28
C ILE A 238 -18.71 0.02 -9.70
N ARG A 239 -18.75 0.40 -10.99
CA ARG A 239 -18.07 1.62 -11.45
C ARG A 239 -18.53 2.87 -10.66
N LYS A 240 -19.84 3.05 -10.48
CA LYS A 240 -20.37 4.18 -9.72
C LYS A 240 -19.91 4.17 -8.26
N GLN A 241 -19.79 2.98 -7.66
CA GLN A 241 -19.27 2.83 -6.29
C GLN A 241 -17.79 3.18 -6.21
N ILE A 242 -16.97 2.68 -7.15
CA ILE A 242 -15.55 3.04 -7.24
C ILE A 242 -15.40 4.56 -7.36
N ASP A 243 -16.13 5.19 -8.28
CA ASP A 243 -16.11 6.64 -8.47
C ASP A 243 -16.57 7.39 -7.21
N HIS A 244 -17.49 6.82 -6.42
CA HIS A 244 -17.96 7.41 -5.18
C HIS A 244 -16.86 7.41 -4.10
N PHE A 245 -16.23 6.27 -3.83
CA PHE A 245 -15.15 6.18 -2.85
C PHE A 245 -13.95 7.04 -3.23
N GLN A 246 -13.55 7.03 -4.51
CA GLN A 246 -12.44 7.87 -4.98
C GLN A 246 -12.74 9.37 -4.89
N ARG A 247 -14.00 9.78 -5.06
CA ARG A 247 -14.43 11.17 -4.79
C ARG A 247 -14.35 11.52 -3.31
N GLN A 248 -14.83 10.66 -2.42
CA GLN A 248 -14.69 10.89 -0.97
C GLN A 248 -13.23 11.03 -0.54
N MET A 249 -12.36 10.18 -1.10
CA MET A 249 -10.90 10.25 -0.92
C MET A 249 -10.31 11.57 -1.41
N GLN A 250 -10.69 12.01 -2.62
CA GLN A 250 -10.26 13.30 -3.16
C GLN A 250 -10.70 14.47 -2.28
N ASP A 251 -11.96 14.48 -1.83
CA ASP A 251 -12.54 15.55 -1.00
C ASP A 251 -11.86 15.63 0.38
N TYR A 252 -11.39 14.50 0.91
CA TYR A 252 -10.61 14.43 2.15
C TYR A 252 -9.13 14.83 1.96
N GLY A 253 -8.67 15.06 0.71
CA GLY A 253 -7.27 15.38 0.43
C GLY A 253 -6.35 14.17 0.38
N LEU A 254 -6.90 12.97 0.18
CA LEU A 254 -6.18 11.71 -0.01
C LEU A 254 -6.50 11.09 -1.37
N PRO A 255 -6.09 11.68 -2.51
CA PRO A 255 -6.39 11.12 -3.83
C PRO A 255 -6.00 9.64 -3.92
N ALA A 256 -6.88 8.81 -4.48
CA ALA A 256 -6.60 7.38 -4.68
C ALA A 256 -5.36 7.19 -5.58
N GLY A 257 -4.57 6.13 -5.32
CA GLY A 257 -3.31 5.87 -6.02
C GLY A 257 -2.19 6.90 -5.79
N SER A 258 -2.40 7.93 -4.97
CA SER A 258 -1.33 8.83 -4.56
C SER A 258 -0.30 8.10 -3.69
N ALA A 259 0.92 8.64 -3.60
CA ALA A 259 1.96 8.09 -2.72
C ALA A 259 1.48 7.98 -1.26
N LEU A 260 0.64 8.92 -0.81
CA LEU A 260 0.07 8.88 0.53
C LEU A 260 -0.98 7.77 0.68
N ALA A 261 -1.89 7.61 -0.29
CA ALA A 261 -2.83 6.49 -0.29
C ALA A 261 -2.08 5.14 -0.30
N MET A 262 -1.03 5.00 -1.11
CA MET A 262 -0.22 3.77 -1.13
C MET A 262 0.37 3.45 0.24
N ARG A 263 0.83 4.45 1.00
CA ARG A 263 1.33 4.26 2.36
C ARG A 263 0.23 3.85 3.35
N LEU A 264 -0.94 4.48 3.28
CA LEU A 264 -2.04 4.26 4.21
C LEU A 264 -2.74 2.90 4.01
N PHE A 265 -2.82 2.41 2.78
CA PHE A 265 -3.51 1.16 2.43
C PHE A 265 -2.55 -0.02 2.19
N THR A 266 -1.31 0.08 2.67
CA THR A 266 -0.36 -1.05 2.72
C THR A 266 -0.72 -2.00 3.88
N ALA A 267 -0.56 -3.30 3.64
CA ALA A 267 -0.85 -4.40 4.58
C ALA A 267 0.32 -4.73 5.51
#